data_AF-A0A920NU55-F1
#
_entry.id   AF-A0A920NU55-F1
#
_cell.length_a   1.000
_cell.length_b   1.000
_cell.length_c   1.000
_cell.angle_alpha   90.00
_cell.angle_beta   90.00
_cell.angle_gamma   90.00
#
_symmetry.space_group_name_H-M   'P 1'
#
loop_
_entity.id
_entity.type
_entity.pdbx_description
1 polymer ?
#
loop_
_entity_poly.entity_id
_entity_poly.type
_entity_poly.pdbx_seq_one_letter_code
_entity_poly.pdbx_strand_id
1 'polypeptide(L)' 'MKNRNVLYAQSGGVTAVINATAAGVIEAGRKSKKIGKIFAAKNGILGALNEELIDTSFESDREIAKLKHTPGGGIRFV' A
#
# COMPACT_ATOMS: atom_id res chain seq x y z
N MET A 1 -7.23 20.39 -12.36
CA MET A 1 -7.55 19.96 -10.97
C MET A 1 -6.39 19.15 -10.44
N LYS A 2 -6.01 19.32 -9.17
CA LYS A 2 -4.92 18.56 -8.55
C LYS A 2 -5.39 17.12 -8.32
N ASN A 3 -4.61 16.12 -8.75
CA ASN A 3 -4.93 14.71 -8.48
C ASN A 3 -4.98 14.45 -6.97
N ARG A 4 -5.95 13.64 -6.53
CA ARG A 4 -6.08 13.28 -5.11
C ARG A 4 -5.16 12.12 -4.79
N ASN A 5 -4.55 12.16 -3.60
CA ASN A 5 -3.74 11.07 -3.09
C ASN A 5 -4.63 9.96 -2.53
N VAL A 6 -4.08 8.76 -2.42
CA VAL A 6 -4.72 7.59 -1.80
C VAL A 6 -3.93 7.22 -0.54
N LEU A 7 -4.65 6.83 0.51
CA LEU A 7 -4.09 6.19 1.69
C LEU A 7 -4.60 4.75 1.74
N TYR A 8 -3.67 3.80 1.82
CA TYR A 8 -3.94 2.39 2.05
C TYR A 8 -3.53 2.01 3.47
N ALA A 9 -4.41 1.34 4.20
CA ALA A 9 -4.12 0.80 5.52
C ALA A 9 -4.78 -0.57 5.66
N GLN A 10 -4.08 -1.51 6.28
CA GLN A 10 -4.65 -2.80 6.65
C GLN A 10 -5.12 -2.77 8.11
N SER A 11 -6.10 -3.61 8.44
CA SER A 11 -6.63 -3.70 9.81
C SER A 11 -7.07 -5.12 10.10
N GLY A 12 -6.93 -5.55 11.36
CA GLY A 12 -7.28 -6.91 11.80
C GLY A 12 -6.14 -7.91 11.60
N GLY A 13 -6.46 -9.20 11.73
CA GLY A 13 -5.50 -10.29 11.54
C GLY A 13 -5.06 -10.41 10.07
N VAL A 14 -3.77 -10.66 9.86
CA VAL A 14 -3.21 -10.85 8.51
C VAL A 14 -3.68 -12.17 7.89
N THR A 15 -3.80 -12.21 6.57
CA THR A 15 -4.11 -13.44 5.82
C THR A 15 -2.95 -13.81 4.91
N ALA A 16 -2.94 -15.04 4.38
CA ALA A 16 -1.92 -15.49 3.44
C ALA A 16 -1.87 -14.67 2.13
N VAL A 17 -2.91 -13.91 1.80
CA VAL A 17 -3.07 -13.22 0.51
C VAL A 17 -3.26 -11.70 0.64
N ILE A 18 -3.20 -11.14 1.85
CA ILE A 18 -3.51 -9.72 2.08
C ILE A 18 -2.54 -8.78 1.34
N ASN A 19 -1.27 -9.19 1.19
CA ASN A 19 -0.29 -8.47 0.39
C ASN A 19 -0.63 -8.43 -1.11
N ALA A 20 -1.31 -9.44 -1.65
CA ALA A 20 -1.78 -9.40 -3.04
C ALA A 20 -2.84 -8.30 -3.23
N THR A 21 -3.66 -8.03 -2.20
CA THR A 21 -4.59 -6.89 -2.20
C THR A 21 -3.85 -5.57 -2.19
N ALA A 22 -2.83 -5.43 -1.32
CA ALA A 22 -1.98 -4.23 -1.28
C ALA A 22 -1.34 -3.95 -2.64
N ALA A 23 -0.75 -4.98 -3.27
CA ALA A 23 -0.16 -4.89 -4.60
C ALA A 23 -1.19 -4.43 -5.65
N GLY A 24 -2.38 -5.03 -5.64
CA GLY A 24 -3.46 -4.69 -6.58
C GLY A 24 -3.90 -3.23 -6.46
N VAL A 25 -4.05 -2.71 -5.24
CA VAL A 25 -4.40 -1.31 -4.99
C VAL A 25 -3.33 -0.37 -5.52
N ILE A 26 -2.05 -0.65 -5.21
CA ILE A 26 -0.93 0.20 -5.62
C ILE A 26 -0.78 0.19 -7.15
N GLU A 27 -0.80 -0.98 -7.78
CA GLU A 27 -0.68 -1.12 -9.24
C GLU A 27 -1.84 -0.43 -9.98
N ALA A 28 -3.08 -0.63 -9.51
CA ALA A 28 -4.25 0.00 -10.13
C ALA A 28 -4.20 1.54 -9.97
N GLY A 29 -3.78 2.01 -8.79
CA GLY A 29 -3.62 3.43 -8.53
C GLY A 29 -2.56 4.08 -9.40
N ARG A 30 -1.38 3.43 -9.55
CA ARG A 30 -0.28 3.91 -10.43
C ARG A 30 -0.69 4.02 -11.89
N LYS A 31 -1.58 3.13 -12.37
CA LYS A 31 -2.12 3.17 -13.74
C LYS A 31 -3.16 4.29 -13.97
N SER A 32 -3.73 4.85 -12.90
CA SER A 32 -4.80 5.83 -13.00
C SER A 32 -4.25 7.25 -13.16
N LYS A 33 -4.66 7.93 -14.24
CA LYS A 33 -4.36 9.37 -14.45
C LYS A 33 -5.06 10.30 -13.46
N LYS A 34 -5.99 9.79 -12.64
CA LYS A 34 -6.79 10.57 -11.67
C LYS A 34 -6.20 10.55 -10.26
N ILE A 35 -5.24 9.65 -9.99
CA ILE A 35 -4.63 9.47 -8.67
C ILE A 35 -3.27 10.19 -8.65
N GLY A 36 -2.96 10.78 -7.50
CA GLY A 36 -1.67 11.39 -7.21
C GLY A 36 -0.73 10.36 -6.61
N LYS A 37 -0.24 10.64 -5.41
CA LYS A 37 0.57 9.70 -4.63
C LYS A 37 -0.29 8.65 -3.94
N ILE A 38 0.29 7.48 -3.72
CA ILE A 38 -0.30 6.40 -2.93
C ILE A 38 0.57 6.21 -1.70
N PHE A 39 0.00 6.46 -0.54
CA PHE A 39 0.64 6.25 0.74
C PHE A 39 0.11 4.97 1.36
N ALA A 40 0.98 4.25 2.07
CA ALA A 40 0.60 3.11 2.90
C ALA A 40 0.90 3.43 4.36
N ALA A 41 -0.03 3.11 5.26
CA ALA A 41 0.14 3.33 6.69
C ALA A 41 0.92 2.18 7.33
N LYS A 42 1.98 2.51 8.07
CA LYS A 42 2.76 1.51 8.80
C LYS A 42 1.95 0.90 9.93
N ASN A 43 1.98 -0.43 10.10
CA ASN A 43 1.21 -1.13 11.15
C ASN A 43 -0.30 -0.80 11.08
N GLY A 44 -0.83 -0.67 9.86
CA GLY A 44 -2.26 -0.44 9.64
C GLY A 44 -2.79 0.92 10.11
N ILE A 45 -4.03 0.93 10.63
CA ILE A 45 -4.72 2.16 11.06
C ILE A 45 -3.94 2.95 12.12
N LEU A 46 -3.14 2.29 12.95
CA LEU A 46 -2.35 2.96 13.98
C LEU A 46 -1.29 3.87 13.37
N GLY A 47 -0.62 3.46 12.29
CA GLY A 47 0.31 4.34 11.59
C GLY A 47 -0.38 5.49 10.88
N ALA A 48 -1.62 5.30 10.41
CA ALA A 48 -2.38 6.41 9.85
C ALA A 48 -2.69 7.48 10.91
N LEU A 49 -3.07 7.06 12.12
CA LEU A 49 -3.34 7.95 13.26
C LEU A 49 -2.08 8.63 13.79
N ASN A 50 -0.94 7.93 13.75
CA ASN A 50 0.36 8.45 14.19
C ASN A 50 1.16 9.14 13.08
N GLU A 51 0.56 9.35 11.90
CA GLU A 51 1.20 9.94 10.72
C GLU A 51 2.47 9.19 10.24
N GLU A 52 2.59 7.90 10.57
CA GLU A 52 3.63 6.99 10.07
C GLU A 52 3.26 6.46 8.69
N LEU A 53 3.33 7.35 7.70
CA LEU A 53 3.00 7.06 6.30
C LEU A 53 4.26 6.71 5.50
N ILE A 54 4.15 5.71 4.63
CA ILE A 54 5.14 5.45 3.60
C ILE A 54 4.62 5.84 2.23
N ASP A 55 5.40 6.68 1.54
CA ASP A 55 5.22 6.96 0.13
C ASP A 55 5.64 5.74 -0.70
N THR A 56 4.65 5.07 -1.29
CA THR A 56 4.91 3.88 -2.10
C THR A 56 5.62 4.22 -3.40
N SER A 57 5.78 5.49 -3.80
CA SER A 57 6.50 5.86 -5.03
C SER A 57 7.99 5.49 -4.99
N PHE A 58 8.55 5.27 -3.80
CA PHE A 58 9.94 4.83 -3.65
C PHE A 58 10.13 3.32 -3.90
N GLU A 59 9.04 2.56 -3.98
CA GLU A 59 9.08 1.12 -4.25
C GLU A 59 9.04 0.85 -5.75
N SER A 60 9.97 0.03 -6.25
CA SER A 60 9.97 -0.38 -7.66
C SER A 60 8.75 -1.24 -7.98
N ASP A 61 8.32 -1.26 -9.26
CA ASP A 61 7.23 -2.13 -9.70
C ASP A 61 7.53 -3.62 -9.41
N ARG A 62 8.80 -4.02 -9.42
CA ARG A 62 9.23 -5.38 -9.05
C ARG A 62 8.99 -5.69 -7.58
N GLU A 63 9.29 -4.75 -6.69
CA GLU A 63 9.03 -4.93 -5.24
C GLU A 63 7.53 -4.96 -4.95
N ILE A 64 6.75 -4.11 -5.62
CA ILE A 64 5.28 -4.16 -5.52
C ILE A 64 4.73 -5.47 -6.07
N ALA A 65 5.27 -6.01 -7.17
CA ALA A 65 4.82 -7.30 -7.70
C ALA A 65 5.11 -8.48 -6.77
N LYS A 66 6.26 -8.47 -6.05
CA LYS A 66 6.63 -9.52 -5.08
C LYS A 66 5.64 -9.67 -3.93
N LEU A 67 4.92 -8.60 -3.55
CA LEU A 67 3.87 -8.65 -2.54
C LEU A 67 2.82 -9.74 -2.84
N LYS A 68 2.51 -9.98 -4.12
CA LYS A 68 1.52 -10.99 -4.53
C LYS A 68 1.91 -12.42 -4.13
N HIS A 69 3.18 -12.66 -3.85
CA HIS A 69 3.74 -13.96 -3.50
C HIS A 69 4.31 -14.00 -2.08
N THR A 70 4.08 -12.97 -1.27
CA THR A 70 4.57 -12.89 0.11
C THR A 70 3.39 -12.99 1.07
N PRO A 71 3.33 -14.01 1.95
CA PRO A 71 2.20 -14.17 2.86
C PRO A 71 2.21 -13.16 4.02
N GLY A 72 1.04 -12.99 4.65
CA GLY A 72 0.88 -12.19 5.87
C GLY A 72 1.07 -10.70 5.63
N GLY A 73 1.55 -10.00 6.66
CA GLY A 73 1.96 -8.60 6.61
C GLY A 73 3.42 -8.42 6.19
N GLY A 74 3.92 -9.28 5.30
CA GLY A 74 5.31 -9.27 4.86
C GLY A 74 5.62 -8.13 3.89
N ILE A 75 5.58 -6.89 4.36
CA ILE A 75 6.32 -5.73 3.85
C ILE A 75 6.15 -4.57 4.84
N ARG A 76 7.08 -3.63 4.81
CA ARG A 76 7.26 -2.44 5.67
C ARG A 76 6.01 -1.56 5.94
N PHE A 77 4.84 -1.88 5.37
CA PHE A 77 3.61 -1.08 5.32
C PHE A 77 2.37 -1.80 5.84
N VAL A 78 2.55 -2.97 6.46
CA VAL A 78 1.44 -3.80 6.91
C VAL A 78 1.40 -3.90 8.42
#